data_AF-A0A2V7L822-F1
#
_entry.id   AF-A0A2V7L822-F1
#
_cell.length_a   1.000
_cell.length_b   1.000
_cell.length_c   1.000
_cell.angle_alpha   90.00
_cell.angle_beta   90.00
_cell.angle_gamma   90.00
#
_symmetry.space_group_name_H-M   'P 1'
#
loop_
_entity.id
_entity.type
_entity.pdbx_description
1 polymer ?
#
loop_
_entity_poly.entity_id
_entity_poly.type
_entity_poly.pdbx_seq_one_letter_code
_entity_poly.pdbx_strand_id
1 'polypeptide(L)' 'MAGYSGKRLVQKLGIKDGWTIAIFNPPTGYERLLGKLPKDVTRRSSATGLLDFIQFFTREKG' A
#
# COMPACT_ATOMS: atom_id res chain seq x y z
N MET A 1 11.94 -19.73 -10.99
CA MET A 1 11.29 -18.39 -11.02
C MET A 1 10.54 -18.20 -9.72
N ALA A 2 10.78 -17.10 -9.00
CA ALA A 2 10.18 -16.88 -7.68
C ALA A 2 8.65 -16.98 -7.74
N GLY A 3 8.10 -17.90 -6.93
CA GLY A 3 6.68 -18.20 -6.85
C GLY A 3 5.91 -17.02 -6.24
N TYR A 4 5.41 -16.13 -7.09
CA TYR A 4 4.44 -15.15 -6.64
C TYR A 4 3.09 -15.84 -6.58
N SER A 5 2.73 -16.29 -5.38
CA SER A 5 1.34 -16.54 -4.97
C SER A 5 0.44 -15.55 -5.73
N GLY A 6 -0.50 -16.05 -6.55
CA GLY A 6 -1.37 -15.26 -7.43
C GLY A 6 -2.26 -14.23 -6.71
N LYS A 7 -2.08 -14.09 -5.39
CA LYS A 7 -2.63 -13.03 -4.56
C LYS A 7 -1.95 -11.70 -4.89
N ARG A 8 -2.77 -10.68 -5.17
CA ARG A 8 -2.35 -9.29 -5.39
C ARG A 8 -1.62 -8.77 -4.14
N LEU A 9 -0.67 -7.84 -4.32
CA LEU A 9 0.12 -7.32 -3.20
C LEU A 9 -0.76 -6.73 -2.08
N VAL A 10 -1.87 -6.08 -2.43
CA VAL A 10 -2.85 -5.56 -1.45
C VAL A 10 -3.33 -6.62 -0.44
N GLN A 11 -3.49 -7.87 -0.87
CA GLN A 11 -3.89 -8.98 0.02
C GLN A 11 -2.74 -9.44 0.92
N LYS A 12 -1.50 -9.35 0.42
CA LYS A 12 -0.30 -9.71 1.19
C LYS A 12 -0.01 -8.66 2.27
N LEU A 13 -0.32 -7.40 1.99
CA LEU A 13 -0.23 -6.29 2.94
C LEU A 13 -1.38 -6.30 3.97
N GLY A 14 -2.40 -7.14 3.79
CA GLY A 14 -3.52 -7.26 4.73
C GLY A 14 -4.43 -6.02 4.78
N ILE A 15 -4.43 -5.18 3.74
CA ILE A 15 -5.29 -4.00 3.65
C ILE A 15 -6.75 -4.45 3.57
N LYS A 16 -7.59 -3.89 4.44
CA LYS A 16 -9.02 -4.25 4.58
C LYS A 16 -9.94 -3.17 4.03
N ASP A 17 -11.21 -3.53 3.88
CA ASP A 17 -12.26 -2.57 3.52
C ASP A 17 -12.36 -1.43 4.54
N GLY A 18 -12.66 -0.22 4.06
CA GLY A 18 -12.86 0.97 4.90
C GLY A 18 -11.58 1.61 5.46
N TRP A 19 -10.40 1.02 5.22
CA TRP A 19 -9.15 1.55 5.77
C TRP A 19 -8.74 2.88 5.16
N THR A 20 -8.15 3.74 5.99
CA THR A 20 -7.46 4.95 5.55
C THR A 20 -5.96 4.66 5.46
N ILE A 21 -5.39 4.81 4.27
CA ILE A 21 -4.00 4.45 3.99
C ILE A 21 -3.19 5.62 3.42
N ALA A 22 -1.88 5.59 3.61
CA ALA A 22 -0.94 6.48 2.94
C ALA A 22 0.27 5.72 2.38
N ILE A 23 0.64 6.02 1.13
CA ILE A 23 1.79 5.39 0.47
C ILE A 23 2.69 6.49 -0.08
N PHE A 24 3.94 6.50 0.37
CA PHE A 24 4.89 7.59 0.10
C PHE A 24 6.10 7.10 -0.68
N ASN A 25 6.48 7.87 -1.69
CA ASN A 25 7.62 7.61 -2.57
C ASN A 25 7.60 6.21 -3.23
N PRO A 26 6.43 5.69 -3.69
CA PRO A 26 6.39 4.35 -4.25
C PRO A 26 7.31 4.24 -5.47
N PRO A 27 8.08 3.15 -5.62
CA PRO A 27 8.90 2.95 -6.80
C PRO A 27 8.03 2.80 -8.05
N THR A 28 8.62 3.06 -9.22
CA THR A 28 7.93 2.93 -10.51
C THR A 28 7.26 1.57 -10.64
N GLY A 29 5.96 1.56 -11.00
CA GLY A 29 5.18 0.35 -11.21
C GLY A 29 4.55 -0.25 -9.94
N TYR A 30 4.82 0.32 -8.76
CA TYR A 30 4.25 -0.17 -7.50
C TYR A 30 2.71 -0.19 -7.49
N GLU A 31 2.05 0.83 -8.05
CA GLU A 31 0.56 0.86 -8.12
C GLU A 31 -0.02 -0.34 -8.89
N ARG A 32 0.64 -0.75 -9.97
CA ARG A 32 0.26 -1.93 -10.75
C ARG A 32 0.42 -3.20 -9.93
N LEU A 33 1.50 -3.28 -9.15
CA LEU A 33 1.79 -4.43 -8.28
C LEU A 33 0.83 -4.50 -7.08
N LEU A 34 0.55 -3.35 -6.46
CA LEU A 34 -0.43 -3.19 -5.37
C LEU A 34 -1.79 -3.74 -5.81
N GLY A 35 -2.22 -3.34 -7.00
CA GLY A 35 -3.48 -3.76 -7.59
C GLY A 35 -4.67 -2.98 -7.01
N LYS A 36 -5.88 -3.43 -7.39
CA LYS A 36 -7.13 -2.80 -6.95
C LYS A 36 -7.25 -2.84 -5.43
N LEU A 37 -7.51 -1.68 -4.82
CA LEU A 37 -7.80 -1.59 -3.39
C LEU A 37 -9.15 -2.23 -3.04
N PRO A 38 -9.30 -2.73 -1.81
CA PRO A 38 -10.58 -3.15 -1.25
C PRO A 38 -11.61 -2.03 -1.25
N LYS A 39 -12.85 -2.38 -0.91
CA LYS A 39 -13.98 -1.44 -0.92
C LYS A 39 -13.75 -0.36 0.14
N ASP A 40 -14.17 0.86 -0.17
CA ASP A 40 -14.20 1.99 0.77
C ASP A 40 -12.83 2.37 1.37
N VAL A 41 -11.71 1.94 0.75
CA VAL A 41 -10.37 2.37 1.15
C VAL A 41 -10.12 3.81 0.73
N THR A 42 -9.70 4.65 1.67
CA THR A 42 -9.37 6.05 1.45
C THR A 42 -7.86 6.24 1.39
N ARG A 43 -7.35 6.86 0.32
CA ARG A 43 -5.93 7.25 0.23
C ARG A 43 -5.73 8.68 0.73
N ARG A 44 -4.72 8.87 1.57
CA ARG A 44 -4.24 10.18 2.01
C ARG A 44 -2.89 10.48 1.37
N SER A 45 -2.69 11.74 0.99
CA SER A 45 -1.42 12.27 0.46
C SER A 45 -0.49 12.79 1.57
N SER A 46 -0.93 12.79 2.83
CA SER A 46 -0.17 13.23 3.99
C SER A 46 -0.25 12.21 5.12
N ALA A 47 0.81 12.13 5.93
CA ALA A 47 0.90 11.26 7.10
C ALA A 47 0.30 11.94 8.35
N THR A 48 -0.91 12.48 8.21
CA THR A 48 -1.56 13.29 9.26
C THR A 48 -2.89 12.68 9.67
N GLY A 49 -3.18 12.69 10.96
CA GLY A 49 -4.39 12.08 11.52
C GLY A 49 -4.28 10.56 11.66
N LEU A 50 -5.43 9.90 11.79
CA LEU A 50 -5.50 8.44 11.94
C LEU A 50 -5.34 7.75 10.58
N LEU A 51 -4.40 6.82 10.52
CA LEU A 51 -4.11 5.98 9.37
C LEU A 51 -4.04 4.53 9.84
N ASP A 52 -4.77 3.63 9.16
CA ASP A 52 -4.77 2.19 9.46
C ASP A 52 -3.52 1.50 8.87
N PHE A 53 -2.94 2.09 7.81
CA PHE A 53 -1.76 1.56 7.14
C PHE A 53 -0.92 2.68 6.51
N ILE A 54 0.40 2.62 6.73
CA ILE A 54 1.37 3.51 6.08
C ILE A 54 2.47 2.66 5.46
N GLN A 55 2.80 2.94 4.20
CA GLN A 55 4.01 2.41 3.57
C GLN A 55 4.87 3.56 3.05
N PHE A 56 6.09 3.65 3.57
CA PHE A 56 7.07 4.67 3.20
C PHE A 56 8.30 3.99 2.59
N PHE A 57 8.64 4.40 1.36
CA PHE A 57 9.84 3.95 0.68
C PHE A 57 10.94 5.01 0.79
N THR A 58 12.14 4.57 1.17
CA THR A 58 13.32 5.44 1.30
C THR A 58 14.57 4.71 0.83
N ARG A 59 15.56 5.49 0.39
CA ARG A 59 16.90 4.99 0.01
C ARG A 59 17.86 4.94 1.19
N GLU A 60 17.51 5.62 2.27
CA GLU A 60 18.35 5.81 3.45
C GLU A 60 17.58 5.38 4.69
N LYS A 61 18.31 4.82 5.66
CA LYS A 61 17.74 4.55 6.98
C LYS A 61 17.58 5.90 7.69
N GLY A 62 16.40 6.11 8.28
CA GLY A 62 16.18 7.23 9.20
C GLY A 62 16.96 7.07 10.49
#